data_AF-R4LP73-F1
#
_entry.id   AF-R4LP73-F1
#
_cell.length_a   1.000
_cell.length_b   1.000
_cell.length_c   1.000
_cell.angle_alpha   90.00
_cell.angle_beta   90.00
_cell.angle_gamma   90.00
#
_symmetry.space_group_name_H-M   'P 1'
#
loop_
_entity.id
_entity.type
_entity.pdbx_description
1 polymer ?
#
loop_
_entity_poly.entity_id
_entity_poly.type
_entity_poly.pdbx_seq_one_letter_code
_entity_poly.pdbx_strand_id
1 'polypeptide(L)'
;MTTAAEYLASFVAVAPQTPPSITISTIQRNNAPAGTNNWKPGIACYGWGLNGRVVDGAGLRFEVMAWFSDRLADRSATPPAWQQFAAKARDDQLITLTPNGPDVTATIVLITWGRSTLTADSFMFEEGGQQLLFVAPGAGPGAPRAVLAISLHPTGQLGFL
;
A
#
# COMPACT_ATOMS: atom_id res chain seq x y z
N MET A 1 -11.54 5.73 21.28
CA MET A 1 -11.32 5.31 19.87
C MET A 1 -9.86 5.51 19.59
N THR A 2 -9.18 4.50 19.10
CA THR A 2 -7.77 4.58 18.71
C THR A 2 -7.66 5.39 17.42
N THR A 3 -6.79 6.39 17.37
CA THR A 3 -6.50 7.17 16.16
C THR A 3 -5.49 6.45 15.26
N ALA A 4 -5.39 6.86 14.00
CA ALA A 4 -4.38 6.34 13.07
C ALA A 4 -2.96 6.60 13.60
N ALA A 5 -2.72 7.79 14.17
CA ALA A 5 -1.45 8.17 14.76
C ALA A 5 -1.10 7.30 15.98
N GLU A 6 -2.06 7.01 16.87
CA GLU A 6 -1.85 6.13 18.03
C GLU A 6 -1.56 4.68 17.60
N TYR A 7 -2.24 4.19 16.57
CA TYR A 7 -1.95 2.89 15.97
C TYR A 7 -0.50 2.84 15.46
N LEU A 8 -0.06 3.82 14.64
CA LEU A 8 1.32 3.89 14.16
C LEU A 8 2.35 3.97 15.32
N ALA A 9 2.07 4.78 16.35
CA ALA A 9 2.95 4.95 17.50
C ALA A 9 3.24 3.63 18.24
N SER A 10 2.24 2.74 18.31
CA SER A 10 2.40 1.41 18.92
C SER A 10 3.47 0.55 18.23
N PHE A 11 3.67 0.72 16.92
CA PHE A 11 4.69 0.02 16.15
C PHE A 11 6.04 0.73 16.19
N VAL A 12 6.05 2.06 16.15
CA VAL A 12 7.29 2.85 16.23
C VAL A 12 8.03 2.59 17.54
N ALA A 13 7.30 2.45 18.65
CA ALA A 13 7.88 2.16 19.96
C ALA A 13 8.61 0.80 20.03
N VAL A 14 8.16 -0.19 19.25
CA VAL A 14 8.70 -1.57 19.29
C VAL A 14 9.61 -1.92 18.12
N ALA A 15 9.56 -1.16 17.02
CA ALA A 15 10.32 -1.41 15.80
C ALA A 15 11.85 -1.58 16.01
N PRO A 16 12.52 -0.87 16.95
CA PRO A 16 13.95 -1.10 17.21
C PRO A 16 14.27 -2.50 17.77
N GLN A 17 13.30 -3.17 18.39
CA GLN A 17 13.46 -4.50 18.99
C GLN A 17 12.95 -5.60 18.07
N THR A 18 11.77 -5.40 17.49
CA THR A 18 11.12 -6.33 16.57
C THR A 18 10.57 -5.53 15.40
N PRO A 19 11.25 -5.57 14.23
CA PRO A 19 10.77 -4.83 13.08
C PRO A 19 9.37 -5.31 12.65
N PRO A 20 8.43 -4.41 12.37
CA PRO A 20 7.07 -4.80 12.00
C PRO A 20 7.03 -5.42 10.61
N SER A 21 6.08 -6.35 10.41
CA SER A 21 5.69 -6.81 9.08
C SER A 21 4.49 -6.02 8.58
N ILE A 22 4.35 -5.96 7.26
CA ILE A 22 3.39 -5.07 6.63
C ILE A 22 2.64 -5.80 5.55
N THR A 23 1.33 -5.61 5.51
CA THR A 23 0.49 -6.05 4.41
C THR A 23 -0.11 -4.82 3.76
N ILE A 24 0.07 -4.71 2.46
CA ILE A 24 -0.58 -3.69 1.65
C ILE A 24 -1.63 -4.36 0.79
N SER A 25 -2.83 -3.79 0.80
CA SER A 25 -3.87 -4.13 -0.14
C SER A 25 -4.49 -2.87 -0.69
N THR A 26 -5.08 -2.99 -1.87
CA THR A 26 -5.71 -1.86 -2.54
C THR A 26 -7.03 -2.31 -3.14
N ILE A 27 -8.06 -1.52 -2.90
CA ILE A 27 -9.39 -1.77 -3.42
C ILE A 27 -9.61 -0.79 -4.56
N GLN A 28 -9.69 -1.31 -5.79
CA GLN A 28 -10.02 -0.52 -6.96
C GLN A 28 -11.46 -0.78 -7.41
N ARG A 29 -12.17 0.28 -7.80
CA ARG A 29 -13.42 0.15 -8.55
C ARG A 29 -13.11 -0.34 -9.98
N ASN A 30 -13.78 -1.41 -10.40
CA ASN A 30 -13.62 -2.09 -11.70
C ASN A 30 -14.11 -1.27 -12.92
N ASN A 31 -14.22 0.05 -12.80
CA ASN A 31 -14.80 0.91 -13.84
C ASN A 31 -13.66 1.54 -14.63
N ALA A 32 -13.00 0.76 -15.50
CA ALA A 32 -12.13 1.32 -16.52
C ALA A 32 -12.94 2.31 -17.39
N PRO A 33 -12.43 3.52 -17.69
CA PRO A 33 -13.06 4.39 -18.68
C PRO A 33 -13.19 3.65 -20.02
N ALA A 34 -14.35 3.76 -20.67
CA ALA A 34 -14.62 3.09 -21.94
C ALA A 34 -13.52 3.43 -22.97
N GLY A 35 -12.96 2.40 -23.63
CA GLY A 35 -11.96 2.56 -24.69
C GLY A 35 -10.50 2.53 -24.26
N THR A 36 -10.17 2.42 -22.97
CA THR A 36 -8.77 2.34 -22.51
C THR A 36 -8.15 0.94 -22.67
N ASN A 37 -7.22 0.77 -23.62
CA ASN A 37 -6.39 -0.44 -23.75
C ASN A 37 -5.16 -0.33 -22.83
N ASN A 38 -4.66 -1.45 -22.29
CA ASN A 38 -3.54 -1.46 -21.32
C ASN A 38 -3.78 -0.59 -20.08
N TRP A 39 -5.01 -0.61 -19.57
CA TRP A 39 -5.37 0.12 -18.36
C TRP A 39 -4.52 -0.40 -17.20
N LYS A 40 -3.63 0.45 -16.70
CA LYS A 40 -2.83 0.16 -15.51
C LYS A 40 -3.74 0.41 -14.31
N PRO A 41 -4.15 -0.63 -13.55
CA PRO A 41 -4.97 -0.42 -12.37
C PRO A 41 -4.26 0.57 -11.47
N GLY A 42 -5.00 1.56 -10.96
CA GLY A 42 -4.50 2.46 -9.94
C GLY A 42 -4.14 1.60 -8.75
N ILE A 43 -2.86 1.25 -8.64
CA ILE A 43 -2.24 0.36 -7.65
C ILE A 43 -3.21 -0.75 -7.21
N ALA A 44 -3.25 -1.88 -7.92
CA ALA A 44 -3.76 -3.12 -7.35
C ALA A 44 -2.55 -3.88 -6.78
N CYS A 45 -2.13 -3.59 -5.54
CA CYS A 45 -0.98 -4.24 -4.94
C CYS A 45 -1.35 -5.16 -3.79
N TYR A 46 -0.71 -6.33 -3.78
CA TYR A 46 -0.38 -7.05 -2.58
C TYR A 46 1.11 -6.84 -2.36
N GLY A 47 1.51 -6.61 -1.12
CA GLY A 47 2.91 -6.45 -0.80
C GLY A 47 3.18 -6.80 0.64
N TRP A 48 4.30 -7.47 0.86
CA TRP A 48 4.83 -7.74 2.18
C TRP A 48 6.16 -7.01 2.37
N GLY A 49 6.28 -6.35 3.51
CA GLY A 49 7.52 -5.72 3.96
C GLY A 49 8.02 -6.39 5.24
N LEU A 50 9.33 -6.51 5.36
CA LEU A 50 10.03 -6.88 6.59
C LEU A 50 10.99 -5.75 6.94
N ASN A 51 11.42 -5.67 8.20
CA ASN A 51 12.48 -4.76 8.64
C ASN A 51 12.10 -3.26 8.61
N GLY A 52 10.87 -2.92 9.03
CA GLY A 52 10.49 -1.53 9.26
C GLY A 52 11.46 -0.84 10.23
N ARG A 53 11.95 0.36 9.85
CA ARG A 53 12.87 1.17 10.66
C ARG A 53 12.21 2.48 11.08
N VAL A 54 12.50 2.92 12.30
CA VAL A 54 12.04 4.23 12.78
C VAL A 54 12.71 5.33 11.96
N VAL A 55 11.93 6.31 11.55
CA VAL A 55 12.40 7.54 10.90
C VAL A 55 11.84 8.75 11.63
N ASP A 56 12.65 9.80 11.76
CA ASP A 56 12.26 11.08 12.36
C ASP A 56 11.62 10.96 13.76
N GLY A 57 12.00 9.95 14.55
CA GLY A 57 11.59 9.73 15.94
C GLY A 57 10.13 9.30 16.18
N ALA A 58 9.26 9.44 15.17
CA ALA A 58 7.84 9.13 15.28
C ALA A 58 7.26 8.44 14.03
N GLY A 59 8.04 8.31 12.94
CA GLY A 59 7.64 7.66 11.71
C GLY A 59 8.20 6.25 11.56
N LEU A 60 7.63 5.49 10.63
CA LEU A 60 8.06 4.15 10.27
C LEU A 60 8.33 4.09 8.77
N ARG A 61 9.49 3.55 8.38
CA ARG A 61 9.86 3.35 6.97
C ARG A 61 10.14 1.90 6.68
N PHE A 62 9.70 1.42 5.53
CA PHE A 62 9.83 0.03 5.11
C PHE A 62 9.89 -0.09 3.59
N GLU A 63 10.49 -1.19 3.15
CA GLU A 63 10.55 -1.59 1.75
C GLU A 63 9.52 -2.69 1.51
N VAL A 64 8.74 -2.56 0.44
CA VAL A 64 7.68 -3.49 0.08
C VAL A 64 7.80 -3.82 -1.40
N MET A 65 7.72 -5.10 -1.72
CA MET A 65 7.50 -5.51 -3.10
C MET A 65 6.00 -5.44 -3.39
N ALA A 66 5.61 -4.60 -4.35
CA ALA A 66 4.24 -4.43 -4.78
C ALA A 66 4.06 -5.04 -6.17
N TRP A 67 3.22 -6.05 -6.30
CA TRP A 67 2.80 -6.55 -7.62
C TRP A 67 1.63 -5.75 -8.12
N PHE A 68 1.63 -5.31 -9.37
CA PHE A 68 0.46 -4.70 -9.98
C PHE A 68 -0.39 -5.77 -10.66
N SER A 69 -1.70 -5.56 -10.62
CA SER A 69 -2.60 -6.43 -11.35
C SER A 69 -2.41 -6.30 -12.86
N ASP A 70 -2.40 -7.44 -13.54
CA ASP A 70 -2.40 -7.59 -15.00
C ASP A 70 -3.79 -7.96 -15.53
N ARG A 71 -4.85 -7.79 -14.72
CA ARG A 71 -6.23 -7.86 -15.21
C ARG A 71 -6.36 -7.03 -16.48
N LEU A 72 -6.93 -7.64 -17.53
CA LEU A 72 -7.33 -7.04 -18.81
C LEU A 72 -6.28 -6.95 -19.93
N ALA A 73 -5.43 -7.97 -20.13
CA ALA A 73 -4.92 -8.25 -21.47
C ALA A 73 -6.08 -8.57 -22.46
N ASP A 74 -7.18 -9.14 -21.95
CA ASP A 74 -8.44 -9.42 -22.66
C ASP A 74 -9.63 -8.93 -21.81
N ARG A 75 -10.54 -8.15 -22.42
CA ARG A 75 -11.72 -7.56 -21.77
C ARG A 75 -12.89 -8.54 -21.63
N SER A 76 -12.86 -9.66 -22.35
CA SER A 76 -13.97 -10.64 -22.41
C SER A 76 -13.80 -11.81 -21.44
N ALA A 77 -12.59 -12.02 -20.92
CA ALA A 77 -12.28 -13.11 -20.03
C ALA A 77 -12.38 -12.68 -18.56
N THR A 78 -13.08 -13.48 -17.73
CA THR A 78 -12.89 -13.40 -16.28
C THR A 78 -11.49 -13.94 -15.97
N PRO A 79 -10.56 -13.14 -15.44
CA PRO A 79 -9.20 -13.59 -15.23
C PRO A 79 -9.17 -14.67 -14.12
N PRO A 80 -8.48 -15.80 -14.33
CA PRO A 80 -8.27 -16.82 -13.31
C PRO A 80 -7.60 -16.25 -12.05
N ALA A 81 -7.83 -16.87 -10.89
CA ALA A 81 -7.31 -16.37 -9.61
C ALA A 81 -5.77 -16.26 -9.52
N TRP A 82 -5.05 -17.05 -10.31
CA TRP A 82 -3.58 -17.02 -10.41
C TRP A 82 -3.05 -15.95 -11.39
N GLN A 83 -3.93 -15.33 -12.16
CA GLN A 83 -3.63 -14.31 -13.17
C GLN A 83 -4.00 -12.91 -12.66
N GLN A 84 -3.96 -12.75 -11.34
CA GLN A 84 -4.30 -11.48 -10.70
C GLN A 84 -3.12 -10.52 -10.62
N PHE A 85 -1.88 -11.01 -10.79
CA PHE A 85 -0.64 -10.25 -10.64
C PHE A 85 0.43 -10.74 -11.63
N ALA A 86 0.99 -9.83 -12.42
CA ALA A 86 2.14 -10.16 -13.26
C ALA A 86 3.43 -9.90 -12.48
N ALA A 87 4.21 -10.95 -12.20
CA ALA A 87 5.52 -10.83 -11.55
C ALA A 87 6.49 -9.87 -12.29
N LYS A 88 6.34 -9.76 -13.63
CA LYS A 88 7.09 -8.82 -14.48
C LYS A 88 6.62 -7.36 -14.39
N ALA A 89 5.45 -7.11 -13.79
CA ALA A 89 4.89 -5.80 -13.52
C ALA A 89 4.82 -5.60 -12.00
N ARG A 90 5.98 -5.71 -11.34
CA ARG A 90 6.15 -5.38 -9.92
C ARG A 90 6.91 -4.07 -9.78
N ASP A 91 6.83 -3.49 -8.61
CA ASP A 91 7.70 -2.41 -8.18
C ASP A 91 8.20 -2.68 -6.76
N ASP A 92 9.43 -2.25 -6.51
CA ASP A 92 9.95 -2.18 -5.16
C ASP A 92 9.59 -0.78 -4.65
N GLN A 93 8.83 -0.71 -3.57
CA GLN A 93 8.32 0.52 -2.99
C GLN A 93 9.08 0.84 -1.71
N LEU A 94 9.41 2.11 -1.53
CA LEU A 94 9.88 2.63 -0.25
C LEU A 94 8.79 3.49 0.36
N ILE A 95 8.20 3.02 1.45
CA ILE A 95 7.07 3.68 2.10
C ILE A 95 7.51 4.23 3.44
N THR A 96 7.13 5.47 3.70
CA THR A 96 7.30 6.15 4.97
C THR A 96 5.93 6.56 5.50
N LEU A 97 5.61 6.14 6.72
CA LEU A 97 4.44 6.57 7.47
C LEU A 97 4.88 7.55 8.55
N THR A 98 4.24 8.71 8.64
CA THR A 98 4.52 9.74 9.66
C THR A 98 3.23 10.25 10.29
N PRO A 99 3.17 10.49 11.60
CA PRO A 99 2.01 11.11 12.23
C PRO A 99 1.73 12.51 11.66
N ASN A 100 0.44 12.82 11.49
CA ASN A 100 -0.05 14.14 11.07
C ASN A 100 -1.31 14.48 11.89
N GLY A 101 -1.12 15.00 13.10
CA GLY A 101 -2.23 15.15 14.05
C GLY A 101 -2.81 13.78 14.45
N PRO A 102 -4.13 13.57 14.37
CA PRO A 102 -4.74 12.25 14.62
C PRO A 102 -4.55 11.27 13.44
N ASP A 103 -4.12 11.77 12.28
CA ASP A 103 -3.98 11.02 11.04
C ASP A 103 -2.53 10.57 10.81
N VAL A 104 -2.30 9.82 9.73
CA VAL A 104 -0.97 9.40 9.26
C VAL A 104 -0.80 9.83 7.81
N THR A 105 0.35 10.42 7.49
CA THR A 105 0.77 10.67 6.11
C THR A 105 1.59 9.49 5.62
N ALA A 106 1.20 8.90 4.48
CA ALA A 106 1.99 7.92 3.74
C ALA A 106 2.72 8.61 2.58
N THR A 107 4.03 8.45 2.53
CA THR A 107 4.87 8.80 1.37
C THR A 107 5.40 7.53 0.73
N ILE A 108 5.05 7.29 -0.53
CA ILE A 108 5.33 6.06 -1.29
C ILE A 108 6.22 6.42 -2.47
N VAL A 109 7.43 5.89 -2.50
CA VAL A 109 8.36 6.04 -3.63
C VAL A 109 8.34 4.78 -4.46
N LEU A 110 7.99 4.90 -5.74
CA LEU A 110 7.94 3.79 -6.69
C LEU A 110 9.29 3.60 -7.41
N ILE A 111 10.14 2.68 -6.96
CA ILE A 111 11.58 2.65 -7.31
C ILE A 111 11.82 2.31 -8.79
N THR A 112 11.17 1.28 -9.30
CA THR A 112 11.29 0.80 -10.68
C THR A 112 10.53 1.68 -11.68
N TRP A 113 9.67 2.58 -11.19
CA TRP A 113 8.89 3.54 -12.00
C TRP A 113 9.49 4.94 -11.96
N GLY A 114 10.80 5.03 -12.20
CA GLY A 114 11.51 6.31 -12.26
C GLY A 114 11.55 7.06 -10.93
N ARG A 115 11.35 6.36 -9.80
CA ARG A 115 11.35 6.94 -8.45
C ARG A 115 10.28 8.01 -8.25
N SER A 116 9.12 7.87 -8.90
CA SER A 116 7.99 8.77 -8.67
C SER A 116 7.51 8.67 -7.22
N THR A 117 7.22 9.81 -6.60
CA THR A 117 6.74 9.90 -5.22
C THR A 117 5.25 10.21 -5.20
N LEU A 118 4.51 9.46 -4.37
CA LEU A 118 3.10 9.67 -4.07
C LEU A 118 2.96 9.99 -2.58
N THR A 119 2.10 10.93 -2.24
CA THR A 119 1.80 11.28 -0.84
C THR A 119 0.29 11.27 -0.63
N ALA A 120 -0.17 10.68 0.47
CA ALA A 120 -1.57 10.64 0.86
C ALA A 120 -1.71 10.63 2.38
N ASP A 121 -2.69 11.39 2.90
CA ASP A 121 -3.09 11.31 4.30
C ASP A 121 -4.14 10.21 4.49
N SER A 122 -4.11 9.56 5.65
CA SER A 122 -5.12 8.60 6.03
C SER A 122 -6.45 9.31 6.19
N PHE A 123 -7.51 8.76 5.59
CA PHE A 123 -8.87 9.28 5.79
C PHE A 123 -9.64 8.51 6.85
N MET A 124 -9.14 7.33 7.26
CA MET A 124 -9.76 6.46 8.25
C MET A 124 -8.73 5.48 8.82
N PHE A 125 -8.87 5.17 10.10
CA PHE A 125 -8.35 3.96 10.71
C PHE A 125 -9.51 2.98 10.93
N GLU A 126 -9.43 1.79 10.33
CA GLU A 126 -10.41 0.73 10.49
C GLU A 126 -9.93 -0.21 11.61
N GLU A 127 -10.59 -0.14 12.76
CA GLU A 127 -10.11 -0.77 14.00
C GLU A 127 -10.27 -2.31 13.99
N GLY A 128 -11.30 -2.84 13.33
CA GLY A 128 -11.59 -4.28 13.30
C GLY A 128 -10.57 -5.10 12.52
N GLY A 129 -10.06 -4.55 11.40
CA GLY A 129 -9.01 -5.12 10.57
C GLY A 129 -7.63 -4.49 10.77
N GLN A 130 -7.51 -3.52 11.69
CA GLN A 130 -6.27 -2.79 11.97
C GLN A 130 -5.64 -2.20 10.69
N GLN A 131 -6.42 -1.41 9.95
CA GLN A 131 -6.02 -0.89 8.65
C GLN A 131 -5.96 0.63 8.64
N LEU A 132 -4.83 1.17 8.20
CA LEU A 132 -4.72 2.57 7.79
C LEU A 132 -5.22 2.69 6.36
N LEU A 133 -6.25 3.52 6.14
CA LEU A 133 -6.87 3.69 4.83
C LEU A 133 -6.52 5.04 4.22
N PHE A 134 -6.03 5.03 2.99
CA PHE A 134 -5.58 6.20 2.23
C PHE A 134 -6.26 6.26 0.87
N VAL A 135 -6.41 7.46 0.31
CA VAL A 135 -6.74 7.64 -1.11
C VAL A 135 -5.45 7.92 -1.86
N ALA A 136 -4.88 6.90 -2.49
CA ALA A 136 -3.65 7.04 -3.25
C ALA A 136 -3.94 7.42 -4.72
N PRO A 137 -3.15 8.34 -5.32
CA PRO A 137 -3.18 8.52 -6.77
C PRO A 137 -2.77 7.22 -7.48
N GLY A 138 -3.37 6.96 -8.65
CA GLY A 138 -2.94 5.85 -9.48
C GLY A 138 -1.53 6.06 -10.04
N ALA A 139 -0.87 4.96 -10.42
CA ALA A 139 0.47 5.02 -11.00
C ALA A 139 0.43 5.52 -12.46
N GLY A 140 0.80 6.78 -12.67
CA GLY A 140 0.99 7.40 -13.99
C GLY A 140 -0.08 8.44 -14.39
N PRO A 141 0.14 9.17 -15.51
CA PRO A 141 -0.77 10.22 -15.96
C PRO A 141 -2.18 9.69 -16.23
N GLY A 142 -3.21 10.29 -15.61
CA GLY A 142 -4.62 9.92 -15.80
C GLY A 142 -5.06 8.63 -15.11
N ALA A 143 -4.19 8.00 -14.30
CA ALA A 143 -4.55 6.80 -13.56
C ALA A 143 -5.57 7.14 -12.44
N PRO A 144 -6.66 6.37 -12.30
CA PRO A 144 -7.67 6.63 -11.28
C PRO A 144 -7.09 6.46 -9.88
N ARG A 145 -7.65 7.18 -8.91
CA ARG A 145 -7.34 6.99 -7.49
C ARG A 145 -7.80 5.61 -7.03
N ALA A 146 -7.10 5.07 -6.04
CA ALA A 146 -7.45 3.83 -5.38
C ALA A 146 -7.49 4.01 -3.86
N VAL A 147 -8.25 3.14 -3.19
CA VAL A 147 -8.14 3.01 -1.74
C VAL A 147 -6.97 2.10 -1.46
N LEU A 148 -6.02 2.60 -0.69
CA LEU A 148 -4.87 1.87 -0.19
C LEU A 148 -5.11 1.55 1.28
N ALA A 149 -5.02 0.28 1.64
CA ALA A 149 -5.09 -0.20 3.01
C ALA A 149 -3.71 -0.74 3.41
N ILE A 150 -3.16 -0.19 4.49
CA ILE A 150 -1.88 -0.64 5.08
C ILE A 150 -2.17 -1.19 6.47
N SER A 151 -1.83 -2.46 6.66
CA SER A 151 -1.85 -3.12 7.98
C SER A 151 -0.43 -3.34 8.46
N LEU A 152 -0.20 -3.07 9.74
CA LEU A 152 1.05 -3.33 10.45
C LEU A 152 0.81 -4.51 11.41
N HIS A 153 1.73 -5.46 11.45
CA HIS A 153 1.65 -6.59 12.37
C HIS A 153 2.92 -6.72 13.23
N PRO A 154 2.79 -7.07 14.53
CA PRO A 154 3.88 -7.02 15.50
C PRO A 154 4.90 -8.16 15.40
N THR A 155 5.04 -8.84 14.28
CA THR A 155 5.94 -10.01 14.15
C THR A 155 6.64 -10.06 12.81
N GLY A 156 7.89 -10.52 12.78
CA GLY A 156 8.59 -10.98 11.55
C GLY A 156 8.02 -12.26 10.94
N GLN A 157 6.78 -12.63 11.28
CA GLN A 157 6.04 -13.76 10.72
C GLN A 157 4.80 -13.26 9.98
N LEU A 158 4.65 -13.75 8.76
CA LEU A 158 3.58 -13.46 7.82
C LEU A 158 2.22 -13.88 8.41
N GLY A 159 1.38 -12.91 8.73
CA GLY A 159 -0.03 -13.14 9.01
C GLY A 159 -0.85 -12.88 7.75
N PHE A 160 -1.28 -13.95 7.08
CA PHE A 160 -2.42 -13.85 6.18
C PHE A 160 -3.63 -13.45 7.05
N LEU A 161 -4.33 -12.38 6.65
CA LEU A 161 -5.71 -12.14 7.08
C LEU A 161 -6.61 -13.25 6.55
#